data_AF-A0A535HQE1-F1
#
_entry.id   AF-A0A535HQE1-F1
#
_cell.length_a   1.000
_cell.length_b   1.000
_cell.length_c   1.000
_cell.angle_alpha   90.00
_cell.angle_beta   90.00
_cell.angle_gamma   90.00
#
_symmetry.space_group_name_H-M   'P 1'
#
loop_
_entity.id
_entity.type
_entity.pdbx_description
1 polymer ?
#
loop_
_entity_poly.entity_id
_entity_poly.type
_entity_poly.pdbx_seq_one_letter_code
_entity_poly.pdbx_strand_id
1 'polypeptide(L)'
;MRLSRDLLIVLALFVVLALFTVVPAMRRAEIEEAQDTFIPYSTHSAQPNGTLALMLWLEQIGYRTQRIENDTFATPDEARVLFVFPSRETYADFEAQALLRWVERGNTLIAFARALPGDDNLLRALNAAVEPIGYADIVPLEQPLAATADVRVNTFSGLRLNRNDFVQYLSANGSPLLIGFAQGRGKIFLSTSPFVFTNDGLQDERDAHLVRALVAAAPRGSLVAFDEFHLGYTGKQLSLQELLYNRPWGWAILFSLVLIFAYLLINGQRFGRVLPLPQEVMRRSPAEYVQSMAQLFRRAGKRHMLLQHYRRQLKRSLGKPYRVNADLPDEEFVAEMARYRDVDRAELLALLRALDQRDVAERTLVKLADDA
;
A
#
# COMPACT_ATOMS: atom_id res chain seq x y z
N MET A 1 37.90 5.17 8.70
CA MET A 1 37.62 3.72 8.50
C MET A 1 36.36 3.60 7.65
N ARG A 2 36.44 3.03 6.43
CA ARG A 2 35.24 2.71 5.64
C ARG A 2 34.64 1.44 6.23
N LEU A 3 33.40 1.50 6.73
CA LEU A 3 32.68 0.31 7.14
C LEU A 3 32.60 -0.67 5.95
N SER A 4 32.90 -1.94 6.18
CA SER A 4 32.67 -2.97 5.18
C SER A 4 31.16 -3.05 4.86
N ARG A 5 30.83 -3.37 3.61
CA ARG A 5 29.43 -3.56 3.17
C ARG A 5 28.68 -4.53 4.09
N ASP A 6 29.37 -5.54 4.59
CA ASP A 6 28.80 -6.55 5.49
C ASP A 6 28.43 -5.96 6.85
N LEU A 7 29.24 -5.04 7.39
CA LEU A 7 28.92 -4.36 8.66
C LEU A 7 27.70 -3.45 8.51
N LEU A 8 27.55 -2.79 7.35
CA LEU A 8 26.37 -1.96 7.05
C LEU A 8 25.10 -2.80 6.92
N ILE A 9 25.19 -4.00 6.31
CA ILE A 9 24.05 -4.92 6.19
C ILE A 9 23.63 -5.44 7.56
N VAL A 10 24.59 -5.84 8.41
CA VAL A 10 24.29 -6.32 9.76
C VAL A 10 23.68 -5.22 10.63
N LEU A 11 24.21 -3.99 10.55
CA LEU A 11 23.66 -2.85 11.30
C LEU A 11 22.22 -2.51 10.83
N ALA A 12 21.98 -2.53 9.52
CA ALA A 12 20.64 -2.32 8.97
C ALA A 12 19.66 -3.40 9.43
N LEU A 13 20.08 -4.67 9.44
CA LEU A 13 19.26 -5.79 9.88
C LEU A 13 18.93 -5.68 11.38
N PHE A 14 19.90 -5.24 12.19
CA PHE A 14 19.71 -5.05 13.63
C PHE A 14 18.76 -3.89 13.94
N VAL A 15 18.83 -2.79 13.19
CA VAL A 15 17.89 -1.66 13.30
C VAL A 15 16.48 -2.09 12.89
N VAL A 16 16.35 -2.87 11.81
CA VAL A 16 15.06 -3.43 11.36
C VAL A 16 14.48 -4.37 12.42
N LEU A 17 15.30 -5.23 13.04
CA LEU A 17 14.87 -6.14 14.10
C LEU A 17 14.47 -5.38 15.38
N ALA A 18 15.22 -4.36 15.78
CA ALA A 18 14.87 -3.52 16.93
C ALA A 18 13.57 -2.73 16.69
N LEU A 19 13.36 -2.21 15.47
CA LEU A 19 12.09 -1.59 15.08
C LEU A 19 10.94 -2.61 15.06
N PHE A 20 11.21 -3.86 14.66
CA PHE A 20 10.23 -4.96 14.67
C PHE A 20 9.73 -5.28 16.08
N THR A 21 10.58 -5.15 17.11
CA THR A 21 10.18 -5.46 18.48
C THR A 21 9.60 -4.26 19.21
N VAL A 22 10.19 -3.07 19.06
CA VAL A 22 9.85 -1.90 19.87
C VAL A 22 8.57 -1.22 19.40
N VAL A 23 8.38 -1.06 18.08
CA VAL A 23 7.23 -0.33 17.52
C VAL A 23 5.91 -1.05 17.79
N PRO A 24 5.78 -2.38 17.58
CA PRO A 24 4.55 -3.08 17.91
C PRO A 24 4.30 -3.18 19.41
N ALA A 25 5.35 -3.24 20.25
CA ALA A 25 5.20 -3.30 21.70
C ALA A 25 4.71 -1.97 22.28
N MET A 26 5.28 -0.84 21.85
CA MET A 26 4.82 0.49 22.26
C MET A 26 3.38 0.77 21.78
N ARG A 27 3.03 0.35 20.55
CA ARG A 27 1.67 0.55 20.02
C ARG A 27 0.64 -0.40 20.61
N ARG A 28 1.01 -1.63 20.99
CA ARG A 28 0.11 -2.51 21.74
C ARG A 28 -0.26 -1.91 23.08
N ALA A 29 0.70 -1.31 23.79
CA ALA A 29 0.42 -0.60 25.03
C ALA A 29 -0.57 0.55 24.84
N GLU A 30 -0.41 1.38 23.79
CA GLU A 30 -1.36 2.46 23.46
C GLU A 30 -2.76 1.95 23.04
N ILE A 31 -2.83 0.82 22.32
CA ILE A 31 -4.10 0.23 21.88
C ILE A 31 -4.82 -0.47 23.04
N GLU A 32 -4.11 -1.17 23.93
CA GLU A 32 -4.68 -1.77 25.14
C GLU A 32 -5.20 -0.68 26.09
N GLU A 33 -4.47 0.43 26.25
CA GLU A 33 -4.90 1.58 27.05
C GLU A 33 -6.13 2.30 26.44
N ALA A 34 -6.23 2.36 25.11
CA ALA A 34 -7.41 2.88 24.41
C ALA A 34 -8.61 1.91 24.40
N GLN A 35 -8.37 0.60 24.46
CA GLN A 35 -9.42 -0.44 24.53
C GLN A 35 -10.01 -0.57 25.94
N ASP A 36 -9.27 -0.22 26.99
CA ASP A 36 -9.77 -0.13 28.38
C ASP A 36 -10.65 1.11 28.64
N THR A 37 -10.89 1.96 27.65
CA THR A 37 -11.80 3.11 27.79
C THR A 37 -13.25 2.65 27.58
N PHE A 38 -13.86 2.07 28.62
CA PHE A 38 -15.27 1.65 28.62
C PHE A 38 -16.18 2.79 28.12
N ILE A 39 -17.03 2.50 27.12
CA ILE A 39 -18.02 3.45 26.62
C ILE A 39 -19.16 3.53 27.63
N PRO A 40 -19.39 4.69 28.29
CA PRO A 40 -20.50 4.84 29.24
C PRO A 40 -21.84 4.59 28.56
N TYR A 41 -22.80 4.06 29.32
CA TYR A 41 -24.16 3.76 28.88
C TYR A 41 -24.31 2.69 27.79
N SER A 42 -23.22 2.01 27.42
CA SER A 42 -23.29 0.87 26.51
C SER A 42 -23.86 -0.37 27.20
N THR A 43 -24.68 -1.11 26.46
CA THR A 43 -25.19 -2.43 26.85
C THR A 43 -24.12 -3.52 26.75
N HIS A 44 -22.92 -3.23 26.24
CA HIS A 44 -21.75 -4.13 26.33
C HIS A 44 -21.02 -4.03 27.67
N SER A 45 -21.31 -3.00 28.48
CA SER A 45 -20.57 -2.70 29.71
C SER A 45 -21.29 -3.17 30.97
N ALA A 46 -20.60 -3.99 31.77
CA ALA A 46 -21.01 -4.39 33.12
C ALA A 46 -20.57 -3.39 34.21
N GLN A 47 -19.85 -2.32 33.86
CA GLN A 47 -19.41 -1.29 34.81
C GLN A 47 -20.61 -0.53 35.41
N PRO A 48 -20.47 0.15 36.57
CA PRO A 48 -21.58 0.87 37.21
C PRO A 48 -22.32 1.85 36.29
N ASN A 49 -21.62 2.52 35.38
CA ASN A 49 -22.17 3.47 34.41
C ASN A 49 -22.56 2.83 33.05
N GLY A 50 -22.51 1.51 32.91
CA GLY A 50 -23.02 0.77 31.75
C GLY A 50 -24.52 0.47 31.86
N THR A 51 -25.10 -0.16 30.84
CA THR A 51 -26.55 -0.47 30.76
C THR A 51 -26.83 -1.95 30.47
N LEU A 52 -25.84 -2.84 30.63
CA LEU A 52 -26.03 -4.28 30.42
C LEU A 52 -27.14 -4.87 31.33
N ALA A 53 -27.21 -4.43 32.59
CA ALA A 53 -28.24 -4.86 33.53
C ALA A 53 -29.64 -4.49 33.05
N LEU A 54 -29.81 -3.31 32.44
CA LEU A 54 -31.07 -2.88 31.84
C LEU A 54 -31.51 -3.87 30.76
N MET A 55 -30.61 -4.18 29.82
CA MET A 55 -30.91 -5.08 28.71
C MET A 55 -31.33 -6.47 29.21
N LEU A 56 -30.54 -7.06 30.12
CA LEU A 56 -30.83 -8.38 30.69
C LEU A 56 -32.12 -8.39 31.51
N TRP A 57 -32.39 -7.32 32.26
CA TRP A 57 -33.61 -7.22 33.06
C TRP A 57 -34.85 -7.09 32.17
N LEU A 58 -34.78 -6.33 31.07
CA LEU A 58 -35.88 -6.24 30.09
C LEU A 58 -36.20 -7.60 29.46
N GLU A 59 -35.19 -8.40 29.13
CA GLU A 59 -35.37 -9.79 28.68
C GLU A 59 -36.09 -10.63 29.74
N GLN A 60 -35.64 -10.54 30.99
CA GLN A 60 -36.21 -11.29 32.10
C GLN A 60 -37.68 -10.94 32.39
N ILE A 61 -38.09 -9.68 32.23
CA ILE A 61 -39.50 -9.26 32.41
C ILE A 61 -40.36 -9.47 31.16
N GLY A 62 -39.82 -10.09 30.11
CA GLY A 62 -40.55 -10.62 28.98
C GLY A 62 -40.51 -9.77 27.70
N TYR A 63 -39.53 -8.90 27.54
CA TYR A 63 -39.26 -8.23 26.26
C TYR A 63 -38.20 -8.99 25.45
N ARG A 64 -38.14 -8.73 24.14
CA ARG A 64 -36.96 -9.09 23.33
C ARG A 64 -36.07 -7.86 23.25
N THR A 65 -34.76 -8.03 23.19
CA THR A 65 -33.81 -6.93 23.10
C THR A 65 -32.94 -7.07 21.85
N GLN A 66 -32.48 -5.94 21.30
CA GLN A 66 -31.54 -5.93 20.18
C GLN A 66 -30.63 -4.72 20.28
N ARG A 67 -29.35 -4.89 19.92
CA ARG A 67 -28.40 -3.79 19.73
C ARG A 67 -28.43 -3.35 18.26
N ILE A 68 -28.44 -2.04 18.05
CA ILE A 68 -28.19 -1.42 16.73
C ILE A 68 -26.74 -1.01 16.75
N GLU A 69 -25.90 -1.76 16.05
CA GLU A 69 -24.45 -1.58 15.94
C GLU A 69 -24.01 -1.94 14.51
N ASN A 70 -22.75 -1.63 14.16
CA ASN A 70 -22.11 -1.89 12.86
C ASN A 70 -22.25 -0.77 11.81
N ASP A 71 -22.73 -1.09 10.60
CA ASP A 71 -22.42 -0.31 9.39
C ASP A 71 -23.37 0.87 9.14
N THR A 72 -24.67 0.71 9.43
CA THR A 72 -25.67 1.76 9.19
C THR A 72 -26.71 1.76 10.29
N PHE A 73 -27.03 2.94 10.80
CA PHE A 73 -28.14 3.10 11.71
C PHE A 73 -29.47 2.91 10.98
N ALA A 74 -30.29 2.00 11.49
CA ALA A 74 -31.65 1.80 11.03
C ALA A 74 -32.54 1.43 12.22
N THR A 75 -33.77 1.95 12.22
CA THR A 75 -34.77 1.56 13.21
C THR A 75 -35.38 0.20 12.84
N PRO A 76 -35.23 -0.86 13.67
CA PRO A 76 -35.80 -2.15 13.33
C PRO A 76 -37.33 -2.07 13.26
N ASP A 77 -37.93 -2.64 12.21
CA ASP A 77 -39.39 -2.57 12.01
C ASP A 77 -40.18 -3.32 13.10
N GLU A 78 -39.60 -4.37 13.69
CA GLU A 78 -40.20 -5.09 14.82
C GLU A 78 -40.07 -4.34 16.16
N ALA A 79 -39.14 -3.39 16.25
CA ALA A 79 -38.90 -2.66 17.49
C ALA A 79 -40.08 -1.76 17.80
N ARG A 80 -40.51 -1.77 19.06
CA ARG A 80 -41.57 -0.91 19.59
C ARG A 80 -41.05 0.14 20.55
N VAL A 81 -39.88 -0.11 21.14
CA VAL A 81 -39.17 0.83 22.01
C VAL A 81 -37.73 0.93 21.51
N LEU A 82 -37.19 2.15 21.47
CA LEU A 82 -35.78 2.41 21.17
C LEU A 82 -35.19 3.29 22.27
N PHE A 83 -34.08 2.83 22.83
CA PHE A 83 -33.23 3.62 23.73
C PHE A 83 -32.12 4.30 22.94
N VAL A 84 -32.00 5.62 23.10
CA VAL A 84 -30.91 6.43 22.56
C VAL A 84 -30.19 7.11 23.73
N PHE A 85 -29.12 6.47 24.21
CA PHE A 85 -28.27 7.00 25.27
C PHE A 85 -27.45 8.20 24.81
N PRO A 86 -26.85 8.99 25.73
CA PRO A 86 -26.09 10.19 25.39
C PRO A 86 -25.05 9.93 24.32
N SER A 87 -25.39 10.32 23.08
CA SER A 87 -24.63 9.95 21.91
C SER A 87 -23.24 10.58 21.93
N ARG A 88 -22.27 9.84 21.42
CA ARG A 88 -20.89 10.31 21.20
C ARG A 88 -20.71 10.84 19.80
N GLU A 89 -21.48 10.30 18.87
CA GLU A 89 -21.58 10.75 17.48
C GLU A 89 -22.90 11.50 17.28
N THR A 90 -22.87 12.50 16.41
CA THR A 90 -24.07 13.27 16.05
C THR A 90 -24.91 12.49 15.05
N TYR A 91 -26.23 12.41 15.29
CA TYR A 91 -27.18 11.93 14.30
C TYR A 91 -27.09 12.75 13.00
N ALA A 92 -27.16 12.11 11.84
CA ALA A 92 -27.42 12.81 10.59
C ALA A 92 -28.89 13.26 10.52
N ASP A 93 -29.17 14.34 9.76
CA ASP A 93 -30.54 14.86 9.63
C ASP A 93 -31.53 13.81 9.13
N PHE A 94 -31.12 12.96 8.17
CA PHE A 94 -31.99 11.91 7.65
C PHE A 94 -32.28 10.80 8.67
N GLU A 95 -31.33 10.51 9.57
CA GLU A 95 -31.46 9.51 10.64
C GLU A 95 -32.42 10.02 11.71
N ALA A 96 -32.25 11.27 12.14
CA ALA A 96 -33.17 11.93 13.08
C ALA A 96 -34.60 11.95 12.52
N GLN A 97 -34.78 12.31 11.25
CA GLN A 97 -36.09 12.31 10.61
C GLN A 97 -36.67 10.89 10.44
N ALA A 98 -35.83 9.89 10.13
CA ALA A 98 -36.27 8.50 10.06
C ALA A 98 -36.73 7.98 11.42
N LEU A 99 -36.02 8.36 12.49
CA LEU A 99 -36.38 8.02 13.85
C LEU A 99 -37.72 8.65 14.26
N LEU A 100 -37.94 9.93 13.95
CA LEU A 100 -39.23 10.59 14.22
C LEU A 100 -40.38 9.94 13.44
N ARG A 101 -40.19 9.60 12.16
CA ARG A 101 -41.19 8.83 11.40
C ARG A 101 -41.46 7.45 12.02
N TRP A 102 -40.44 6.79 12.56
CA TRP A 102 -40.63 5.52 13.28
C TRP A 102 -41.47 5.71 14.55
N VAL A 103 -41.31 6.82 15.28
CA VAL A 103 -42.19 7.15 16.42
C VAL A 103 -43.61 7.44 15.94
N GLU A 104 -43.80 8.21 14.86
CA GLU A 104 -45.11 8.57 14.32
C GLU A 104 -45.97 7.34 13.96
N ARG A 105 -45.34 6.21 13.60
CA ARG A 105 -46.00 4.93 13.35
C ARG A 105 -46.62 4.28 14.60
N GLY A 106 -46.38 4.80 15.80
CA GLY A 106 -46.93 4.26 17.06
C GLY A 106 -45.88 3.69 18.02
N ASN A 107 -44.60 3.94 17.78
CA ASN A 107 -43.53 3.41 18.59
C ASN A 107 -43.08 4.41 19.67
N THR A 108 -42.28 3.94 20.63
CA THR A 108 -41.80 4.76 21.75
C THR A 108 -40.30 5.00 21.65
N LEU A 109 -39.89 6.27 21.68
CA LEU A 109 -38.49 6.66 21.79
C LEU A 109 -38.19 7.10 23.23
N ILE A 110 -37.12 6.55 23.82
CA ILE A 110 -36.56 7.01 25.09
C ILE A 110 -35.16 7.54 24.78
N ALA A 111 -35.03 8.86 24.71
CA ALA A 111 -33.79 9.54 24.30
C ALA A 111 -33.18 10.32 25.46
N PHE A 112 -31.85 10.33 25.51
CA PHE A 112 -31.08 11.03 26.52
C PHE A 112 -30.26 12.15 25.89
N ALA A 113 -30.66 13.38 26.16
CA ALA A 113 -30.01 14.59 25.68
C ALA A 113 -28.69 14.82 26.42
N ARG A 114 -27.68 15.25 25.67
CA ARG A 114 -26.38 15.68 26.19
C ARG A 114 -25.96 16.95 25.49
N ALA A 115 -25.27 17.83 26.22
CA ALA A 115 -24.58 18.95 25.60
C ALA A 115 -23.39 18.43 24.78
N LEU A 116 -23.52 18.44 23.45
CA LEU A 116 -22.43 18.13 22.52
C LEU A 116 -21.80 19.44 22.00
N PRO A 117 -20.48 19.46 21.71
CA PRO A 117 -19.88 20.56 20.97
C PRO A 117 -20.42 20.54 19.53
N GLY A 118 -21.32 21.47 19.21
CA GLY A 118 -21.98 21.53 17.91
C GLY A 118 -23.49 21.40 18.02
N ASP A 119 -24.14 21.29 16.87
CA ASP A 119 -25.58 21.39 16.73
C ASP A 119 -26.16 19.98 16.55
N ASP A 120 -26.69 19.38 17.62
CA ASP A 120 -27.23 18.03 17.63
C ASP A 120 -28.53 17.97 16.82
N ASN A 121 -28.48 17.30 15.66
CA ASN A 121 -29.61 17.23 14.72
C ASN A 121 -30.84 16.53 15.33
N LEU A 122 -30.66 15.57 16.25
CA LEU A 122 -31.78 14.92 16.92
C LEU A 122 -32.45 15.89 17.88
N LEU A 123 -31.68 16.59 18.73
CA LEU A 123 -32.25 17.59 19.63
C LEU A 123 -32.91 18.76 18.88
N ARG A 124 -32.31 19.19 17.77
CA ARG A 124 -32.91 20.19 16.88
C ARG A 124 -34.25 19.71 16.33
N ALA A 125 -34.31 18.47 15.86
CA ALA A 125 -35.56 17.87 15.35
C ALA A 125 -36.63 17.72 16.45
N LEU A 126 -36.21 17.55 17.72
CA LEU A 126 -37.10 17.50 18.88
C LEU A 126 -37.49 18.89 19.43
N ASN A 127 -36.95 19.98 18.88
CA ASN A 127 -37.06 21.35 19.41
C ASN A 127 -36.61 21.46 20.88
N ALA A 128 -35.51 20.79 21.21
CA ALA A 128 -34.93 20.73 22.54
C ALA A 128 -33.45 21.15 22.51
N ALA A 129 -32.97 21.66 23.64
CA ALA A 129 -31.58 21.95 23.91
C ALA A 129 -31.25 21.54 25.35
N VAL A 130 -29.97 21.37 25.64
CA VAL A 130 -29.48 21.10 26.99
C VAL A 130 -28.92 22.39 27.58
N GLU A 131 -29.24 22.66 28.84
CA GLU A 131 -28.68 23.77 29.60
C GLU A 131 -28.04 23.28 30.90
N PRO A 132 -26.96 23.93 31.37
CA PRO A 132 -26.38 23.58 32.65
C PRO A 132 -27.33 23.97 33.78
N ILE A 133 -27.43 23.11 34.78
CA ILE A 133 -28.11 23.39 36.04
C ILE A 133 -27.14 23.15 37.21
N GLY A 134 -27.51 23.64 38.39
CA GLY A 134 -26.86 23.18 39.62
C GLY A 134 -27.02 21.66 39.80
N TYR A 135 -26.13 21.05 40.59
CA TYR A 135 -26.17 19.61 40.85
C TYR A 135 -27.54 19.18 41.41
N ALA A 136 -28.10 18.11 40.84
CA ALA A 136 -29.29 17.45 41.32
C ALA A 136 -29.02 15.94 41.50
N ASP A 137 -29.35 15.40 42.68
CA ASP A 137 -29.16 13.97 43.00
C ASP A 137 -30.51 13.23 43.04
N ILE A 138 -31.38 13.55 44.00
CA ILE A 138 -32.71 12.97 44.13
C ILE A 138 -33.75 14.05 43.82
N VAL A 139 -34.73 13.71 42.98
CA VAL A 139 -35.82 14.62 42.59
C VAL A 139 -37.18 13.94 42.71
N PRO A 140 -38.23 14.67 43.13
CA PRO A 140 -39.58 14.12 43.21
C PRO A 140 -40.16 13.88 41.80
N LEU A 141 -41.00 12.86 41.70
CA LEU A 141 -41.81 12.60 40.52
C LEU A 141 -43.06 13.50 40.57
N GLU A 142 -43.17 14.44 39.62
CA GLU A 142 -44.23 15.45 39.62
C GLU A 142 -45.56 14.95 39.05
N GLN A 143 -45.51 13.87 38.26
CA GLN A 143 -46.67 13.28 37.60
C GLN A 143 -46.71 11.77 37.83
N PRO A 144 -47.89 11.17 38.07
CA PRO A 144 -48.01 9.74 38.36
C PRO A 144 -47.71 8.90 37.12
N LEU A 145 -46.43 8.60 36.92
CA LEU A 145 -45.94 7.71 35.88
C LEU A 145 -45.59 6.33 36.44
N ALA A 146 -45.00 6.29 37.63
CA ALA A 146 -44.53 5.08 38.28
C ALA A 146 -44.96 5.05 39.75
N ALA A 147 -44.92 3.88 40.36
CA ALA A 147 -45.21 3.68 41.78
C ALA A 147 -44.00 4.07 42.67
N THR A 148 -43.49 5.28 42.48
CA THR A 148 -42.41 5.88 43.29
C THR A 148 -42.67 7.37 43.49
N ALA A 149 -42.22 7.92 44.62
CA ALA A 149 -42.36 9.35 44.94
C ALA A 149 -41.18 10.18 44.42
N ASP A 150 -39.98 9.58 44.37
CA ASP A 150 -38.74 10.23 43.93
C ASP A 150 -37.84 9.24 43.17
N VAL A 151 -36.83 9.79 42.51
CA VAL A 151 -35.91 9.07 41.61
C VAL A 151 -34.51 9.69 41.71
N ARG A 152 -33.47 8.87 41.57
CA ARG A 152 -32.08 9.36 41.50
C ARG A 152 -31.72 9.80 40.07
N VAL A 153 -31.37 11.06 39.89
CA VAL A 153 -31.01 11.65 38.59
C VAL A 153 -29.52 11.94 38.44
N ASN A 154 -28.79 12.24 39.52
CA ASN A 154 -27.35 12.49 39.51
C ASN A 154 -26.84 13.27 38.26
N THR A 155 -27.31 14.50 38.08
CA THR A 155 -27.07 15.30 36.86
C THR A 155 -26.76 16.76 37.14
N PHE A 156 -26.08 17.39 36.18
CA PHE A 156 -25.77 18.82 36.12
C PHE A 156 -26.43 19.49 34.90
N SER A 157 -27.39 18.83 34.26
CA SER A 157 -27.99 19.32 33.02
C SER A 157 -29.51 19.21 33.02
N GLY A 158 -30.18 20.26 32.54
CA GLY A 158 -31.61 20.35 32.33
C GLY A 158 -31.97 20.54 30.85
N LEU A 159 -33.25 20.39 30.54
CA LEU A 159 -33.80 20.58 29.20
C LEU A 159 -34.33 22.00 29.04
N ARG A 160 -33.89 22.68 27.98
CA ARG A 160 -34.49 23.90 27.47
C ARG A 160 -35.30 23.58 26.22
N LEU A 161 -36.58 23.87 26.24
CA LEU A 161 -37.53 23.43 25.22
C LEU A 161 -38.08 24.63 24.45
N ASN A 162 -38.19 24.50 23.13
CA ASN A 162 -38.91 25.46 22.28
C ASN A 162 -40.24 24.85 21.82
N ARG A 163 -41.01 24.33 22.78
CA ARG A 163 -42.31 23.69 22.56
C ARG A 163 -43.12 23.70 23.86
N ASN A 164 -44.45 23.58 23.75
CA ASN A 164 -45.38 23.67 24.90
C ASN A 164 -46.27 22.42 25.05
N ASP A 165 -46.14 21.44 24.16
CA ASP A 165 -46.97 20.25 24.03
C ASP A 165 -46.35 19.03 24.73
N PHE A 166 -45.85 19.20 25.96
CA PHE A 166 -45.20 18.15 26.72
C PHE A 166 -45.71 18.05 28.15
N VAL A 167 -45.55 16.86 28.74
CA VAL A 167 -45.75 16.59 30.16
C VAL A 167 -44.38 16.51 30.82
N GLN A 168 -44.18 17.30 31.87
CA GLN A 168 -42.99 17.24 32.71
C GLN A 168 -43.19 16.17 33.79
N TYR A 169 -42.25 15.24 33.90
CA TYR A 169 -42.26 14.19 34.93
C TYR A 169 -41.26 14.46 36.05
N LEU A 170 -40.08 14.98 35.71
CA LEU A 170 -39.02 15.33 36.66
C LEU A 170 -38.50 16.74 36.35
N SER A 171 -38.20 17.53 37.38
CA SER A 171 -37.52 18.82 37.25
C SER A 171 -36.52 19.04 38.38
N ALA A 172 -35.52 19.89 38.13
CA ALA A 172 -34.60 20.38 39.15
C ALA A 172 -34.21 21.83 38.84
N ASN A 173 -34.12 22.67 39.88
CA ASN A 173 -33.67 24.06 39.75
C ASN A 173 -34.47 24.89 38.71
N GLY A 174 -35.75 24.56 38.49
CA GLY A 174 -36.62 25.22 37.52
C GLY A 174 -36.50 24.71 36.08
N SER A 175 -35.66 23.70 35.81
CA SER A 175 -35.48 23.11 34.49
C SER A 175 -36.00 21.66 34.44
N PRO A 176 -36.75 21.25 33.40
CA PRO A 176 -37.17 19.87 33.20
C PRO A 176 -35.98 18.91 33.04
N LEU A 177 -36.07 17.71 33.64
CA LEU A 177 -35.07 16.63 33.50
C LEU A 177 -35.60 15.42 32.74
N LEU A 178 -36.91 15.17 32.81
CA LEU A 178 -37.60 14.12 32.05
C LEU A 178 -38.95 14.68 31.62
N ILE A 179 -39.17 14.70 30.31
CA ILE A 179 -40.43 15.08 29.70
C ILE A 179 -40.95 13.94 28.85
N GLY A 180 -42.25 13.93 28.57
CA GLY A 180 -42.82 13.11 27.52
C GLY A 180 -43.89 13.84 26.73
N PHE A 181 -43.93 13.58 25.42
CA PHE A 181 -44.88 14.17 24.50
C PHE A 181 -45.25 13.18 23.40
N ALA A 182 -46.42 13.40 22.79
CA ALA A 182 -46.87 12.60 21.66
C ALA A 182 -46.22 13.06 20.36
N GLN A 183 -45.89 12.13 19.48
CA GLN A 183 -45.46 12.40 18.11
C GLN A 183 -46.19 11.42 17.19
N GLY A 184 -47.13 11.92 16.40
CA GLY A 184 -48.05 11.08 15.63
C GLY A 184 -48.84 10.14 16.55
N ARG A 185 -48.73 8.82 16.31
CA ARG A 185 -49.37 7.79 17.16
C ARG A 185 -48.46 7.29 18.28
N GLY A 186 -47.19 7.68 18.29
CA GLY A 186 -46.19 7.23 19.25
C GLY A 186 -45.92 8.26 20.34
N LYS A 187 -44.90 7.96 21.14
CA LYS A 187 -44.50 8.78 22.28
C LYS A 187 -42.99 8.95 22.33
N ILE A 188 -42.55 10.14 22.70
CA ILE A 188 -41.14 10.43 22.97
C ILE A 188 -41.02 10.76 24.45
N PHE A 189 -40.06 10.11 25.10
CA PHE A 189 -39.55 10.52 26.39
C PHE A 189 -38.13 11.06 26.19
N LEU A 190 -37.90 12.29 26.63
CA LEU A 190 -36.61 12.95 26.52
C LEU A 190 -36.10 13.27 27.92
N SER A 191 -34.87 12.88 28.22
CA SER A 191 -34.25 13.13 29.52
C SER A 191 -32.82 13.62 29.42
N THR A 192 -32.33 14.37 30.41
CA THR A 192 -30.90 14.71 30.58
C THR A 192 -30.18 13.84 31.60
N SER A 193 -30.90 12.90 32.23
CA SER A 193 -30.35 11.98 33.22
C SER A 193 -30.51 10.53 32.75
N PRO A 194 -29.42 9.88 32.30
CA PRO A 194 -29.42 8.45 32.04
C PRO A 194 -29.20 7.61 33.30
N PHE A 195 -28.94 8.22 34.47
CA PHE A 195 -28.46 7.51 35.67
C PHE A 195 -29.38 6.35 36.08
N VAL A 196 -30.69 6.59 36.09
CA VAL A 196 -31.77 5.61 36.40
C VAL A 196 -31.65 4.32 35.58
N PHE A 197 -31.07 4.40 34.39
CA PHE A 197 -30.99 3.30 33.42
C PHE A 197 -29.65 2.54 33.50
N THR A 198 -28.71 3.03 34.31
CA THR A 198 -27.39 2.42 34.48
C THR A 198 -27.44 1.19 35.38
N ASN A 199 -26.40 0.38 35.33
CA ASN A 199 -26.22 -0.78 36.21
C ASN A 199 -26.20 -0.39 37.70
N ASP A 200 -25.75 0.82 38.03
CA ASP A 200 -25.80 1.37 39.39
C ASP A 200 -27.21 1.87 39.75
N GLY A 201 -27.83 2.70 38.89
CA GLY A 201 -29.17 3.25 39.14
C GLY A 201 -30.25 2.18 39.25
N LEU A 202 -30.22 1.16 38.40
CA LEU A 202 -31.21 0.07 38.42
C LEU A 202 -31.20 -0.80 39.68
N GLN A 203 -30.18 -0.68 40.53
CA GLN A 203 -30.18 -1.36 41.83
C GLN A 203 -31.17 -0.73 42.82
N ASP A 204 -31.56 0.53 42.58
CA ASP A 204 -32.58 1.21 43.35
C ASP A 204 -33.99 0.84 42.84
N GLU A 205 -34.82 0.32 43.73
CA GLU A 205 -36.19 -0.12 43.40
C GLU A 205 -37.04 1.03 42.83
N ARG A 206 -36.78 2.26 43.29
CA ARG A 206 -37.47 3.48 42.82
C ARG A 206 -37.20 3.74 41.35
N ASP A 207 -35.94 3.64 40.96
CA ASP A 207 -35.46 3.85 39.60
C ASP A 207 -36.01 2.75 38.68
N ALA A 208 -35.97 1.49 39.13
CA ALA A 208 -36.55 0.36 38.40
C ALA A 208 -38.05 0.53 38.14
N HIS A 209 -38.82 1.08 39.10
CA HIS A 209 -40.24 1.38 38.89
C HIS A 209 -40.46 2.41 37.77
N LEU A 210 -39.62 3.45 37.68
CA LEU A 210 -39.68 4.43 36.60
C LEU A 210 -39.38 3.79 35.24
N VAL A 211 -38.28 3.03 35.14
CA VAL A 211 -37.89 2.36 33.88
C VAL A 211 -39.00 1.43 33.40
N ARG A 212 -39.58 0.64 34.31
CA ARG A 212 -40.70 -0.26 33.98
C ARG A 212 -41.90 0.50 33.41
N ALA A 213 -42.24 1.64 34.00
CA ALA A 213 -43.36 2.46 33.54
C ALA A 213 -43.13 3.05 32.14
N LEU A 214 -41.90 3.46 31.82
CA LEU A 214 -41.55 4.02 30.52
C LEU A 214 -41.67 2.99 29.38
N VAL A 215 -41.31 1.73 29.63
CA VAL A 215 -41.43 0.67 28.63
C VAL A 215 -42.82 0.02 28.58
N ALA A 216 -43.67 0.24 29.58
CA ALA A 216 -44.97 -0.42 29.72
C ALA A 216 -45.98 -0.09 28.60
N ALA A 217 -45.74 0.97 27.81
CA ALA A 217 -46.56 1.28 26.64
C ALA A 217 -46.43 0.21 25.53
N ALA A 218 -45.32 -0.54 25.50
CA ALA A 218 -45.13 -1.65 24.58
C ALA A 218 -45.63 -2.96 25.21
N PRO A 219 -46.40 -3.80 24.48
CA PRO A 219 -46.77 -5.12 24.97
C PRO A 219 -45.55 -6.00 25.28
N ARG A 220 -45.66 -6.89 26.27
CA ARG A 220 -44.65 -7.95 26.48
C ARG A 220 -44.46 -8.77 25.19
N GLY A 221 -43.23 -9.22 24.95
CA GLY A 221 -42.80 -9.87 23.71
C GLY A 221 -42.38 -8.89 22.61
N SER A 222 -42.66 -7.58 22.76
CA SER A 222 -42.16 -6.55 21.86
C SER A 222 -40.64 -6.47 21.89
N LEU A 223 -40.06 -6.06 20.78
CA LEU A 223 -38.63 -5.82 20.66
C LEU A 223 -38.28 -4.41 21.16
N VAL A 224 -37.30 -4.35 22.06
CA VAL A 224 -36.66 -3.15 22.58
C VAL A 224 -35.28 -3.04 21.96
N ALA A 225 -35.04 -1.99 21.19
CA ALA A 225 -33.75 -1.74 20.58
C ALA A 225 -32.90 -0.78 21.41
N PHE A 226 -31.59 -0.91 21.31
CA PHE A 226 -30.59 -0.03 21.92
C PHE A 226 -29.66 0.51 20.85
N ASP A 227 -29.53 1.82 20.77
CA ASP A 227 -28.61 2.48 19.85
C ASP A 227 -27.17 2.47 20.39
N GLU A 228 -26.38 1.50 19.93
CA GLU A 228 -24.94 1.42 20.21
C GLU A 228 -24.13 2.08 19.09
N PHE A 229 -24.71 2.23 17.89
CA PHE A 229 -24.10 2.87 16.73
C PHE A 229 -23.66 4.30 17.07
N HIS A 230 -24.54 5.15 17.60
CA HIS A 230 -24.18 6.52 17.98
C HIS A 230 -23.40 6.63 19.29
N LEU A 231 -23.24 5.52 20.03
CA LEU A 231 -22.27 5.41 21.12
C LEU A 231 -20.84 5.11 20.59
N GLY A 232 -20.67 4.85 19.29
CA GLY A 232 -19.38 4.57 18.67
C GLY A 232 -19.10 3.08 18.47
N TYR A 233 -20.08 2.20 18.67
CA TYR A 233 -20.05 0.81 18.16
C TYR A 233 -20.43 0.79 16.67
N THR A 234 -19.84 1.71 15.91
CA THR A 234 -19.82 1.62 14.47
C THR A 234 -18.88 0.49 14.10
N GLY A 235 -19.30 -0.34 13.16
CA GLY A 235 -18.49 -1.40 12.60
C GLY A 235 -17.38 -0.66 11.88
N LYS A 236 -16.25 -0.44 12.54
CA LYS A 236 -15.08 0.09 11.86
C LYS A 236 -14.86 -0.85 10.70
N GLN A 237 -15.17 -0.39 9.48
CA GLN A 237 -14.77 -1.07 8.28
C GLN A 237 -13.29 -1.38 8.50
N LEU A 238 -12.97 -2.68 8.52
CA LEU A 238 -11.61 -3.17 8.67
C LEU A 238 -10.80 -2.58 7.51
N SER A 239 -10.31 -1.37 7.72
CA SER A 239 -9.50 -0.69 6.74
C SER A 239 -8.24 -1.53 6.59
N LEU A 240 -7.74 -1.68 5.36
CA LEU A 240 -6.48 -2.38 5.14
C LEU A 240 -5.37 -1.83 6.05
N GLN A 241 -5.45 -0.54 6.41
CA GLN A 241 -4.61 0.10 7.40
C GLN A 241 -4.86 -0.49 8.80
N GLU A 242 -6.09 -0.57 9.28
CA GLU A 242 -6.40 -1.13 10.61
C GLU A 242 -6.03 -2.62 10.71
N LEU A 243 -6.23 -3.39 9.63
CA LEU A 243 -5.78 -4.79 9.52
C LEU A 243 -4.25 -4.93 9.55
N LEU A 244 -3.51 -4.10 8.80
CA LEU A 244 -2.04 -4.17 8.76
C LEU A 244 -1.38 -3.65 10.04
N TYR A 245 -1.93 -2.58 10.64
CA TYR A 245 -1.28 -1.88 11.73
C TYR A 245 -1.72 -2.35 13.13
N ASN A 246 -2.97 -2.79 13.33
CA ASN A 246 -3.47 -3.20 14.65
C ASN A 246 -3.38 -4.71 14.90
N ARG A 247 -3.11 -5.53 13.87
CA ARG A 247 -2.93 -6.97 14.05
C ARG A 247 -1.45 -7.37 13.98
N PRO A 248 -0.99 -8.33 14.82
CA PRO A 248 0.42 -8.73 14.86
C PRO A 248 0.94 -9.29 13.52
N TRP A 249 0.07 -9.95 12.76
CA TRP A 249 0.42 -10.53 11.46
C TRP A 249 0.56 -9.47 10.35
N GLY A 250 -0.08 -8.31 10.48
CA GLY A 250 0.00 -7.24 9.49
C GLY A 250 1.40 -6.62 9.41
N TRP A 251 2.04 -6.44 10.57
CA TRP A 251 3.45 -6.07 10.66
C TRP A 251 4.36 -7.12 10.03
N ALA A 252 4.10 -8.42 10.25
CA ALA A 252 4.89 -9.48 9.64
C ALA A 252 4.86 -9.42 8.10
N ILE A 253 3.71 -9.09 7.50
CA ILE A 253 3.58 -8.89 6.05
C ILE A 253 4.38 -7.66 5.58
N LEU A 254 4.24 -6.52 6.27
CA LEU A 254 4.95 -5.28 5.92
C LEU A 254 6.47 -5.48 5.95
N PHE A 255 6.98 -6.13 7.01
CA PHE A 255 8.40 -6.42 7.13
C PHE A 255 8.88 -7.45 6.10
N SER A 256 8.07 -8.46 5.77
CA SER A 256 8.38 -9.40 4.71
C SER A 256 8.52 -8.68 3.36
N LEU A 257 7.62 -7.75 3.06
CA LEU A 257 7.71 -6.89 1.86
C LEU A 257 8.98 -6.04 1.85
N VAL A 258 9.34 -5.41 2.97
CA VAL A 258 10.58 -4.63 3.10
C VAL A 258 11.82 -5.51 2.91
N LEU A 259 11.85 -6.72 3.49
CA LEU A 259 12.95 -7.67 3.35
C LEU A 259 13.07 -8.18 1.91
N ILE A 260 11.95 -8.52 1.27
CA ILE A 260 11.91 -8.90 -0.15
C ILE A 260 12.43 -7.75 -1.01
N PHE A 261 11.99 -6.53 -0.75
CA PHE A 261 12.42 -5.36 -1.50
C PHE A 261 13.91 -5.06 -1.30
N ALA A 262 14.41 -5.15 -0.07
CA ALA A 262 15.83 -5.02 0.23
C ALA A 262 16.66 -6.12 -0.43
N TYR A 263 16.18 -7.37 -0.40
CA TYR A 263 16.78 -8.50 -1.09
C TYR A 263 16.85 -8.27 -2.60
N LEU A 264 15.76 -7.79 -3.20
CA LEU A 264 15.69 -7.45 -4.62
C LEU A 264 16.58 -6.26 -4.97
N LEU A 265 16.73 -5.26 -4.11
CA LEU A 265 17.66 -4.14 -4.34
C LEU A 265 19.12 -4.58 -4.26
N ILE A 266 19.46 -5.49 -3.33
CA ILE A 266 20.82 -6.02 -3.18
C ILE A 266 21.16 -6.96 -4.35
N ASN A 267 20.24 -7.84 -4.74
CA ASN A 267 20.49 -8.86 -5.77
C ASN A 267 20.12 -8.41 -7.20
N GLY A 268 19.27 -7.39 -7.34
CA GLY A 268 18.83 -6.86 -8.63
C GLY A 268 19.87 -6.00 -9.34
N GLN A 269 21.01 -5.70 -8.71
CA GLN A 269 22.08 -4.89 -9.31
C GLN A 269 22.98 -5.65 -10.30
N ARG A 270 22.74 -6.94 -10.57
CA ARG A 270 23.51 -7.67 -11.60
C ARG A 270 22.64 -8.50 -12.53
N PHE A 271 22.02 -7.82 -13.50
CA PHE A 271 21.63 -8.48 -14.75
C PHE A 271 22.89 -8.77 -15.59
N GLY A 272 23.41 -9.99 -15.43
CA GLY A 272 24.29 -10.63 -16.40
C GLY A 272 25.77 -10.26 -16.33
N ARG A 273 26.61 -11.24 -16.68
CA ARG A 273 28.04 -11.04 -16.94
C ARG A 273 28.13 -10.08 -18.13
N VAL A 274 28.88 -8.98 -18.00
CA VAL A 274 29.17 -8.07 -19.12
C VAL A 274 29.67 -8.93 -20.28
N LEU A 275 28.94 -8.99 -21.39
CA LEU A 275 29.41 -9.68 -22.59
C LEU A 275 30.67 -8.92 -23.04
N PRO A 276 31.87 -9.53 -23.03
CA PRO A 276 33.02 -8.88 -23.62
C PRO A 276 32.72 -8.71 -25.11
N LEU A 277 32.85 -7.49 -25.62
CA LEU A 277 32.83 -7.23 -27.06
C LEU A 277 33.81 -8.22 -27.72
N PRO A 278 33.46 -8.85 -28.86
CA PRO A 278 34.42 -9.65 -29.61
C PRO A 278 35.65 -8.76 -29.81
N GLN A 279 36.78 -9.18 -29.25
CA GLN A 279 38.03 -8.50 -29.56
C GLN A 279 38.19 -8.61 -31.07
N GLU A 280 38.05 -7.48 -31.76
CA GLU A 280 38.51 -7.35 -33.13
C GLU A 280 39.94 -7.86 -33.12
N VAL A 281 40.14 -9.04 -33.69
CA VAL A 281 41.44 -9.67 -33.84
C VAL A 281 42.35 -8.60 -34.40
N MET A 282 43.34 -8.21 -33.60
CA MET A 282 44.35 -7.24 -33.98
C MET A 282 44.70 -7.45 -35.45
N ARG A 283 44.51 -6.42 -36.28
CA ARG A 283 44.92 -6.44 -37.69
C ARG A 283 46.35 -6.97 -37.74
N ARG A 284 46.52 -8.20 -38.23
CA ARG A 284 47.85 -8.80 -38.44
C ARG A 284 48.70 -7.80 -39.21
N SER A 285 49.92 -7.56 -38.75
CA SER A 285 50.80 -6.62 -39.42
C SER A 285 51.04 -7.09 -40.86
N PRO A 286 51.08 -6.19 -41.87
CA PRO A 286 51.38 -6.57 -43.25
C PRO A 286 52.65 -7.42 -43.41
N ALA A 287 53.61 -7.27 -42.48
CA ALA A 287 54.84 -8.06 -42.43
C ALA A 287 54.59 -9.56 -42.15
N GLU A 288 53.66 -9.90 -41.25
CA GLU A 288 53.31 -11.31 -40.98
C GLU A 288 52.70 -12.00 -42.20
N TYR A 289 51.91 -11.25 -42.99
CA TYR A 289 51.33 -11.76 -44.23
C TYR A 289 52.43 -12.07 -45.26
N VAL A 290 53.36 -11.14 -45.48
CA VAL A 290 54.49 -11.34 -46.41
C VAL A 290 55.36 -12.52 -45.97
N GLN A 291 55.66 -12.64 -44.66
CA GLN A 291 56.43 -13.77 -44.14
C GLN A 291 55.70 -15.11 -44.33
N SER A 292 54.39 -15.15 -44.07
CA SER A 292 53.58 -16.36 -44.23
C SER A 292 53.54 -16.80 -45.69
N MET A 293 53.36 -15.84 -46.60
CA MET A 293 53.33 -16.11 -48.03
C MET A 293 54.70 -16.59 -48.55
N ALA A 294 55.79 -15.95 -48.13
CA ALA A 294 57.15 -16.38 -48.46
C ALA A 294 57.44 -17.80 -47.97
N GLN A 295 57.01 -18.15 -46.74
CA GLN A 295 57.11 -19.51 -46.21
C GLN A 295 56.31 -20.52 -47.02
N LEU A 296 55.11 -20.16 -47.48
CA LEU A 296 54.27 -21.01 -48.32
C LEU A 296 54.95 -21.32 -49.66
N PHE A 297 55.43 -20.30 -50.37
CA PHE A 297 56.13 -20.49 -51.65
C PHE A 297 57.41 -21.31 -51.50
N ARG A 298 58.14 -21.11 -50.41
CA ARG A 298 59.35 -21.91 -50.08
C ARG A 298 59.01 -23.38 -49.80
N ARG A 299 57.99 -23.67 -48.98
CA ARG A 299 57.55 -25.04 -48.69
C ARG A 299 56.99 -25.76 -49.92
N ALA A 300 56.28 -25.04 -50.78
CA ALA A 300 55.71 -25.59 -52.00
C ALA A 300 56.74 -25.81 -53.13
N GLY A 301 58.02 -25.47 -52.91
CA GLY A 301 59.10 -25.65 -53.89
C GLY A 301 58.92 -24.84 -55.17
N LYS A 302 58.11 -23.76 -55.15
CA LYS A 302 57.73 -22.99 -56.35
C LYS A 302 58.80 -21.96 -56.79
N ARG A 303 60.08 -22.32 -56.67
CA ARG A 303 61.22 -21.44 -57.02
C ARG A 303 61.24 -21.10 -58.51
N HIS A 304 61.03 -22.09 -59.38
CA HIS A 304 60.97 -21.87 -60.83
C HIS A 304 59.84 -20.91 -61.23
N MET A 305 58.69 -20.98 -60.58
CA MET A 305 57.56 -20.08 -60.84
C MET A 305 57.91 -18.62 -60.50
N LEU A 306 58.66 -18.39 -59.41
CA LEU A 306 59.16 -17.06 -59.06
C LEU A 306 60.15 -16.54 -60.10
N LEU A 307 61.11 -17.37 -60.54
CA LEU A 307 62.07 -16.97 -61.58
C LEU A 307 61.39 -16.66 -62.93
N GLN A 308 60.39 -17.45 -63.33
CA GLN A 308 59.57 -17.14 -64.50
C GLN A 308 58.79 -15.83 -64.36
N HIS A 309 58.34 -15.51 -63.14
CA HIS A 309 57.70 -14.23 -62.85
C HIS A 309 58.68 -13.07 -63.05
N TYR A 310 59.90 -13.15 -62.49
CA TYR A 310 60.95 -12.15 -62.69
C TYR A 310 61.38 -12.05 -64.16
N ARG A 311 61.56 -13.18 -64.86
CA ARG A 311 61.87 -13.21 -66.30
C ARG A 311 60.82 -12.45 -67.12
N ARG A 312 59.54 -12.72 -66.88
CA ARG A 312 58.45 -12.05 -67.58
C ARG A 312 58.36 -10.57 -67.20
N GLN A 313 58.60 -10.24 -65.93
CA GLN A 313 58.63 -8.86 -65.46
C GLN A 313 59.77 -8.07 -66.12
N LEU A 314 60.97 -8.64 -66.20
CA LEU A 314 62.14 -8.06 -66.85
C LEU A 314 61.90 -7.81 -68.34
N LYS A 315 61.37 -8.80 -69.07
CA LYS A 315 61.05 -8.62 -70.50
C LYS A 315 59.98 -7.55 -70.71
N ARG A 316 58.99 -7.47 -69.81
CA ARG A 316 57.96 -6.42 -69.85
C ARG A 316 58.52 -5.05 -69.51
N SER A 317 59.36 -4.92 -68.49
CA SER A 317 59.94 -3.64 -68.07
C SER A 317 60.88 -3.08 -69.15
N LEU A 318 61.72 -3.94 -69.75
CA LEU A 318 62.63 -3.57 -70.83
C LEU A 318 61.91 -3.32 -72.16
N GLY A 319 60.90 -4.12 -72.50
CA GLY A 319 60.19 -4.01 -73.77
C GLY A 319 59.15 -2.90 -73.84
N LYS A 320 58.53 -2.52 -72.70
CA LYS A 320 57.42 -1.55 -72.64
C LYS A 320 57.75 -0.18 -73.25
N PRO A 321 58.92 0.46 -72.99
CA PRO A 321 59.28 1.75 -73.59
C PRO A 321 59.38 1.71 -75.11
N TYR A 322 59.81 0.57 -75.67
CA TYR A 322 60.09 0.39 -77.10
C TYR A 322 59.00 -0.40 -77.84
N ARG A 323 57.90 -0.72 -77.15
CA ARG A 323 56.78 -1.55 -77.65
C ARG A 323 57.23 -2.92 -78.19
N VAL A 324 58.32 -3.47 -77.66
CA VAL A 324 58.79 -4.81 -77.98
C VAL A 324 57.91 -5.83 -77.26
N ASN A 325 57.48 -6.87 -77.98
CA ASN A 325 56.66 -7.92 -77.40
C ASN A 325 57.48 -8.78 -76.43
N ALA A 326 57.09 -8.79 -75.16
CA ALA A 326 57.77 -9.55 -74.10
C ALA A 326 57.59 -11.08 -74.22
N ASP A 327 56.65 -11.54 -75.04
CA ASP A 327 56.38 -12.97 -75.28
C ASP A 327 57.24 -13.58 -76.40
N LEU A 328 58.07 -12.78 -77.08
CA LEU A 328 59.02 -13.29 -78.08
C LEU A 328 60.02 -14.29 -77.47
N PRO A 329 60.54 -15.27 -78.22
CA PRO A 329 61.68 -16.09 -77.80
C PRO A 329 62.85 -15.22 -77.33
N ASP A 330 63.67 -15.68 -76.37
CA ASP A 330 64.69 -14.83 -75.75
C ASP A 330 65.71 -14.28 -76.75
N GLU A 331 66.10 -15.09 -77.74
CA GLU A 331 67.06 -14.68 -78.77
C GLU A 331 66.48 -13.57 -79.68
N GLU A 332 65.20 -13.70 -80.05
CA GLU A 332 64.49 -12.69 -80.84
C GLU A 332 64.23 -11.42 -80.02
N PHE A 333 63.85 -11.56 -78.75
CA PHE A 333 63.63 -10.44 -77.84
C PHE A 333 64.91 -9.63 -77.65
N VAL A 334 66.06 -10.27 -77.41
CA VAL A 334 67.35 -9.59 -77.25
C VAL A 334 67.81 -8.95 -78.56
N ALA A 335 67.60 -9.61 -79.70
CA ALA A 335 67.93 -9.05 -81.01
C ALA A 335 67.12 -7.78 -81.33
N GLU A 336 65.82 -7.76 -81.00
CA GLU A 336 64.95 -6.58 -81.16
C GLU A 336 65.33 -5.48 -80.17
N MET A 337 65.57 -5.80 -78.90
CA MET A 337 65.97 -4.82 -77.89
C MET A 337 67.29 -4.13 -78.25
N ALA A 338 68.26 -4.87 -78.80
CA ALA A 338 69.55 -4.33 -79.21
C ALA A 338 69.51 -3.39 -80.43
N ARG A 339 68.35 -3.23 -81.09
CA ARG A 339 68.15 -2.20 -82.13
C ARG A 339 67.83 -0.83 -81.54
N TYR A 340 67.30 -0.79 -80.33
CA TYR A 340 66.82 0.43 -79.68
C TYR A 340 67.75 0.93 -78.56
N ARG A 341 68.53 0.03 -77.96
CA ARG A 341 69.44 0.34 -76.86
C ARG A 341 70.74 -0.46 -77.01
N ASP A 342 71.85 0.17 -76.62
CA ASP A 342 73.14 -0.51 -76.48
C ASP A 342 73.08 -1.41 -75.23
N VAL A 343 72.65 -2.66 -75.44
CA VAL A 343 72.55 -3.70 -74.43
C VAL A 343 73.56 -4.78 -74.80
N ASP A 344 74.37 -5.21 -73.85
CA ASP A 344 75.20 -6.40 -74.03
C ASP A 344 74.27 -7.60 -74.26
N ARG A 345 74.25 -8.05 -75.53
CA ARG A 345 73.40 -9.15 -75.98
C ARG A 345 73.74 -10.44 -75.25
N ALA A 346 75.03 -10.68 -74.97
CA ALA A 346 75.49 -11.90 -74.32
C ALA A 346 75.06 -11.92 -72.85
N GLU A 347 75.19 -10.77 -72.16
CA GLU A 347 74.80 -10.63 -70.75
C GLU A 347 73.29 -10.78 -70.55
N LEU A 348 72.47 -10.11 -71.37
CA LEU A 348 71.00 -10.21 -71.25
C LEU A 348 70.48 -11.61 -71.59
N LEU A 349 71.04 -12.26 -72.61
CA LEU A 349 70.71 -13.66 -72.91
C LEU A 349 71.13 -14.61 -71.78
N ALA A 350 72.30 -14.38 -71.17
CA ALA A 350 72.75 -15.17 -70.03
C ALA A 350 71.81 -15.01 -68.83
N LEU A 351 71.36 -13.78 -68.53
CA LEU A 351 70.42 -13.49 -67.44
C LEU A 351 69.05 -14.13 -67.70
N LEU A 352 68.50 -13.99 -68.91
CA LEU A 352 67.21 -14.62 -69.27
C LEU A 352 67.26 -16.15 -69.18
N ARG A 353 68.37 -16.77 -69.61
CA ARG A 353 68.61 -18.21 -69.47
C ARG A 353 68.77 -18.63 -68.01
N ALA A 354 69.44 -17.83 -67.19
CA ALA A 354 69.58 -18.09 -65.76
C ALA A 354 68.23 -18.04 -65.03
N LEU A 355 67.33 -17.13 -65.44
CA LEU A 355 65.97 -17.02 -64.92
C LEU A 355 65.00 -18.12 -65.41
N ASP A 356 65.42 -19.00 -66.34
CA ASP A 356 64.60 -20.14 -66.80
C ASP A 356 65.00 -21.48 -66.16
N GLN A 357 65.98 -21.47 -65.26
CA GLN A 357 66.43 -22.67 -64.57
C GLN A 357 65.34 -23.24 -63.65
N ARG A 358 65.19 -24.57 -63.65
CA ARG A 358 64.16 -25.27 -62.87
C ARG A 358 64.55 -25.53 -61.42
N ASP A 359 65.85 -25.75 -61.17
CA ASP A 359 66.37 -26.03 -59.84
C ASP A 359 67.51 -25.07 -59.51
N VAL A 360 67.21 -24.14 -58.60
CA VAL A 360 68.11 -23.05 -58.24
C VAL A 360 68.18 -22.98 -56.72
N ALA A 361 69.40 -22.90 -56.19
CA ALA A 361 69.63 -22.68 -54.77
C ALA A 361 69.05 -21.33 -54.33
N GLU A 362 68.52 -21.24 -53.11
CA GLU A 362 67.82 -20.04 -52.60
C GLU A 362 68.68 -18.77 -52.69
N ARG A 363 69.99 -18.89 -52.41
CA ARG A 363 70.94 -17.78 -52.54
C ARG A 363 71.09 -17.28 -53.97
N THR A 364 71.04 -18.18 -54.95
CA THR A 364 71.14 -17.84 -56.37
C THR A 364 69.83 -17.23 -56.87
N LEU A 365 68.68 -17.69 -56.36
CA LEU A 365 67.37 -17.11 -56.68
C LEU A 365 67.27 -15.65 -56.21
N VAL A 366 67.74 -15.35 -55.00
CA VAL A 366 67.75 -13.96 -54.49
C VAL A 366 68.66 -13.07 -55.32
N LYS A 367 69.85 -13.55 -55.72
CA LYS A 367 70.75 -12.79 -56.60
C LYS A 367 70.12 -12.51 -57.96
N LEU A 368 69.56 -13.53 -58.62
CA LEU A 368 68.91 -13.38 -59.92
C LEU A 368 67.69 -12.45 -59.88
N ALA A 369 67.00 -12.36 -58.73
CA ALA A 369 65.89 -11.44 -58.52
C ALA A 369 66.33 -9.99 -58.23
N ASP A 370 67.57 -9.79 -57.77
CA ASP A 370 68.18 -8.47 -57.58
C ASP A 370 68.78 -7.95 -58.91
N ASP A 371 69.31 -8.86 -59.72
CA ASP A 371 69.87 -8.58 -61.05
C ASP A 371 68.79 -8.31 -62.12
N ALA A 372 67.51 -8.65 -61.88
CA ALA A 372 66.38 -8.58 -62.81
C ALA A 372 65.35 -7.51 -62.42
#